data_AF-M1WFY8-F1
#
_entry.id   AF-M1WFY8-F1
#
_cell.length_a   1.000
_cell.length_b   1.000
_cell.length_c   1.000
_cell.angle_alpha   90.00
_cell.angle_beta   90.00
_cell.angle_gamma   90.00
#
_symmetry.space_group_name_H-M   'P 1'
#
loop_
_entity.id
_entity.type
_entity.pdbx_description
1 polymer ?
#
loop_
_entity_poly.entity_id
_entity_poly.type
_entity_poly.pdbx_seq_one_letter_code
_entity_poly.pdbx_strand_id
1 'polypeptide(L)'
;MRVFVALAFACGALAAASLQSSRWRPHLTFKMPFLTLKTLPKWLSMLEARQEDLGEGEFLDKRARLFQKTITVIQGTNRQVNPPPVYVDEVRLDFIMAKRQAKAGNRMVPQWYCKSLRFTNGGAVRRRVIARVHGGPTMMMAFLPSRASKVLAVPKNVSEFIMEVISVPGKGRGQ
;
A
#
# COMPACT_ATOMS: atom_id res chain seq x y z
N MET A 1 39.08 21.27 52.65
CA MET A 1 37.68 21.57 52.22
C MET A 1 37.42 20.74 50.97
N ARG A 2 36.83 19.55 51.09
CA ARG A 2 35.39 19.20 51.08
C ARG A 2 34.69 19.53 49.74
N VAL A 3 34.65 18.61 48.76
CA VAL A 3 33.64 17.58 48.36
C VAL A 3 32.45 18.05 47.52
N PHE A 4 32.17 17.23 46.48
CA PHE A 4 30.95 17.01 45.66
C PHE A 4 30.61 18.12 44.64
N VAL A 5 30.01 17.86 43.46
CA VAL A 5 28.96 16.90 43.06
C VAL A 5 29.08 16.64 41.56
N ALA A 6 28.89 15.39 41.12
CA ALA A 6 28.60 15.04 39.73
C ALA A 6 27.10 15.20 39.45
N LEU A 7 26.72 15.85 38.33
CA LEU A 7 25.34 15.83 37.85
C LEU A 7 25.30 15.66 36.33
N ALA A 8 24.66 14.57 35.91
CA ALA A 8 24.36 14.26 34.51
C ALA A 8 23.05 14.94 34.07
N PHE A 9 23.05 15.47 32.85
CA PHE A 9 21.87 15.82 32.03
C PHE A 9 22.34 15.78 30.57
N ALA A 10 21.60 15.37 29.54
CA ALA A 10 20.43 14.53 29.35
C ALA A 10 20.31 14.49 27.82
N CYS A 11 20.33 13.29 27.25
CA CYS A 11 20.10 13.05 25.83
C CYS A 11 18.61 13.19 25.53
N GLY A 12 18.29 13.80 24.39
CA GLY A 12 16.94 14.16 24.00
C GLY A 12 16.04 12.99 23.59
N ALA A 13 14.75 13.21 23.87
CA ALA A 13 13.57 12.94 23.06
C ALA A 13 13.18 11.50 22.66
N LEU A 14 11.95 11.15 23.12
CA LEU A 14 10.83 10.42 22.45
C LEU A 14 11.14 9.09 21.71
N ALA A 15 10.28 8.08 21.68
CA ALA A 15 9.07 7.64 22.37
C ALA A 15 8.64 6.41 21.55
N ALA A 16 8.44 5.24 22.15
CA ALA A 16 7.58 4.20 21.57
C ALA A 16 7.22 3.17 22.63
N ALA A 17 5.95 2.77 22.57
CA ALA A 17 5.23 1.94 23.51
C ALA A 17 5.65 0.47 23.51
N SER A 18 5.50 -0.18 24.66
CA SER A 18 5.30 -1.62 24.74
C SER A 18 4.23 -1.90 25.79
N LEU A 19 3.11 -2.47 25.33
CA LEU A 19 2.12 -3.14 26.17
C LEU A 19 2.81 -4.23 27.00
N GLN A 20 2.56 -4.26 28.31
CA GLN A 20 2.38 -5.53 29.00
C GLN A 20 1.55 -5.38 30.27
N SER A 21 0.68 -6.37 30.40
CA SER A 21 -0.39 -6.59 31.38
C SER A 21 0.08 -6.81 32.81
N SER A 22 -0.68 -6.29 33.78
CA SER A 22 -1.11 -6.96 35.02
C SER A 22 -1.81 -5.92 35.90
N ARG A 23 -3.12 -6.01 36.22
CA ARG A 23 -3.79 -6.90 37.19
C ARG A 23 -4.25 -6.02 38.38
N TRP A 24 -5.51 -6.23 38.78
CA TRP A 24 -6.20 -5.80 40.01
C TRP A 24 -7.12 -4.56 39.97
N ARG A 25 -8.34 -4.85 40.47
CA ARG A 25 -9.56 -4.02 40.60
C ARG A 25 -9.41 -2.98 41.72
N PRO A 26 -10.33 -2.00 41.82
CA PRO A 26 -11.57 -2.25 42.56
C PRO A 26 -12.85 -1.71 41.90
N HIS A 27 -13.95 -2.28 42.39
CA HIS A 27 -15.36 -1.86 42.34
C HIS A 27 -15.70 -0.49 41.73
N LEU A 28 -16.70 -0.49 40.85
CA LEU A 28 -17.98 0.18 41.13
C LEU A 28 -19.08 -0.35 40.21
N THR A 29 -20.19 -0.65 40.86
CA THR A 29 -21.50 -1.09 40.38
C THR A 29 -22.08 -0.23 39.27
N PHE A 30 -22.55 -0.85 38.19
CA PHE A 30 -23.77 -0.41 37.49
C PHE A 30 -24.55 -1.62 36.95
N LYS A 31 -25.86 -1.52 37.12
CA LYS A 31 -26.89 -2.57 37.04
C LYS A 31 -27.47 -2.67 35.61
N MET A 32 -27.85 -3.91 35.26
CA MET A 32 -28.98 -4.32 34.39
C MET A 32 -28.75 -4.34 32.86
N PRO A 33 -29.57 -5.13 32.10
CA PRO A 33 -29.77 -6.56 32.25
C PRO A 33 -29.70 -7.32 30.90
N PHE A 34 -29.57 -8.63 31.02
CA PHE A 34 -29.70 -9.66 29.99
C PHE A 34 -31.11 -9.63 29.38
N LEU A 35 -31.26 -9.54 28.06
CA LEU A 35 -32.53 -9.87 27.38
C LEU A 35 -32.30 -10.78 26.18
N THR A 36 -32.56 -12.06 26.46
CA THR A 36 -32.83 -13.17 25.56
C THR A 36 -34.08 -12.86 24.73
N LEU A 37 -33.90 -12.55 23.44
CA LEU A 37 -35.01 -12.35 22.49
C LEU A 37 -35.47 -13.69 21.89
N LYS A 38 -36.28 -14.42 22.65
CA LYS A 38 -37.21 -15.43 22.12
C LYS A 38 -38.64 -14.87 22.18
N THR A 39 -38.97 -13.97 21.25
CA THR A 39 -40.37 -13.57 20.97
C THR A 39 -40.44 -12.84 19.64
N LEU A 40 -40.69 -13.59 18.56
CA LEU A 40 -41.02 -13.06 17.24
C LEU A 40 -42.55 -12.81 17.15
N PRO A 41 -43.01 -11.60 16.79
CA PRO A 41 -44.42 -11.33 16.56
C PRO A 41 -44.88 -11.78 15.17
N LYS A 42 -46.13 -12.27 15.13
CA LYS A 42 -46.80 -13.07 14.10
C LYS A 42 -47.28 -12.29 12.85
N TRP A 43 -46.57 -11.24 12.43
CA TRP A 43 -46.97 -10.37 11.30
C TRP A 43 -46.05 -10.48 10.06
N LEU A 44 -45.06 -11.37 10.10
CA LEU A 44 -44.07 -11.59 9.01
C LEU A 44 -44.52 -12.59 7.92
N SER A 45 -45.78 -13.05 7.95
CA SER A 45 -46.27 -14.09 7.01
C SER A 45 -46.98 -13.54 5.77
N MET A 46 -46.83 -12.25 5.46
CA MET A 46 -47.53 -11.62 4.34
C MET A 46 -46.58 -10.72 3.53
N LEU A 47 -45.53 -11.31 2.98
CA LEU A 47 -44.66 -10.74 1.95
C LEU A 47 -43.94 -11.90 1.24
N GLU A 48 -44.72 -12.80 0.63
CA GLU A 48 -44.21 -13.64 -0.45
C GLU A 48 -43.90 -12.71 -1.63
N ALA A 49 -42.66 -12.21 -1.65
CA ALA A 49 -42.10 -11.60 -2.84
C ALA A 49 -42.01 -12.70 -3.91
N ARG A 50 -42.86 -12.58 -4.94
CA ARG A 50 -42.82 -13.40 -6.16
C ARG A 50 -41.40 -13.49 -6.69
N GLN A 51 -40.94 -14.71 -6.92
CA GLN A 51 -39.60 -15.02 -7.42
C GLN A 51 -39.50 -14.88 -8.96
N GLU A 52 -40.28 -13.97 -9.56
CA GLU A 52 -40.37 -13.81 -11.03
C GLU A 52 -40.12 -12.38 -11.55
N ASP A 53 -39.67 -11.45 -10.68
CA ASP A 53 -39.19 -10.12 -11.10
C ASP A 53 -37.66 -9.98 -11.00
N LEU A 54 -36.93 -11.08 -11.23
CA LEU A 54 -35.50 -11.03 -11.55
C LEU A 54 -35.34 -10.57 -13.01
N GLY A 55 -35.85 -9.36 -13.28
CA GLY A 55 -35.48 -8.61 -14.46
C GLY A 55 -33.96 -8.60 -14.57
N GLU A 56 -33.49 -8.85 -15.78
CA GLU A 56 -32.12 -8.80 -16.24
C GLU A 56 -31.48 -7.46 -15.85
N GLY A 57 -31.03 -7.38 -14.60
CA GLY A 57 -30.17 -6.32 -14.12
C GLY A 57 -28.81 -6.59 -14.70
N GLU A 58 -28.55 -6.01 -15.87
CA GLU A 58 -27.22 -5.82 -16.43
C GLU A 58 -26.23 -5.60 -15.29
N PHE A 59 -25.23 -6.47 -15.20
CA PHE A 59 -24.12 -6.37 -14.27
C PHE A 59 -23.41 -5.02 -14.50
N LEU A 60 -23.85 -3.98 -13.79
CA LEU A 60 -23.13 -2.73 -13.65
C LEU A 60 -21.87 -3.01 -12.82
N ASP A 61 -20.82 -3.52 -13.47
CA ASP A 61 -19.50 -3.68 -12.90
C ASP A 61 -18.82 -2.29 -12.80
N LYS A 62 -19.46 -1.36 -12.06
CA LYS A 62 -18.98 -0.02 -11.70
C LYS A 62 -17.91 -0.07 -10.60
N ARG A 63 -17.33 -1.25 -10.33
CA ARG A 63 -16.32 -1.44 -9.30
C ARG A 63 -14.96 -1.13 -9.89
N ALA A 64 -14.40 0.02 -9.53
CA ALA A 64 -13.00 0.33 -9.80
C ALA A 64 -12.15 -0.81 -9.24
N ARG A 65 -11.64 -1.67 -10.13
CA ARG A 65 -10.83 -2.83 -9.72
C ARG A 65 -9.51 -2.30 -9.16
N LEU A 66 -9.24 -2.65 -7.91
CA LEU A 66 -7.98 -2.37 -7.22
C LEU A 66 -7.09 -3.60 -7.35
N PHE A 67 -5.94 -3.44 -7.98
CA PHE A 67 -4.91 -4.47 -8.07
C PHE A 67 -3.69 -4.02 -7.28
N GLN A 68 -3.19 -4.89 -6.41
CA GLN A 68 -2.05 -4.59 -5.56
C GLN A 68 -0.97 -5.65 -5.75
N LYS A 69 0.29 -5.22 -5.84
CA LYS A 69 1.45 -6.12 -5.89
C LYS A 69 2.64 -5.51 -5.17
N THR A 70 3.29 -6.30 -4.33
CA THR A 70 4.60 -5.95 -3.75
C THR A 70 5.69 -6.26 -4.77
N ILE A 71 6.58 -5.29 -4.99
CA ILE A 71 7.61 -5.32 -6.02
C ILE A 71 8.96 -5.08 -5.35
N THR A 72 9.89 -6.00 -5.58
CA THR A 72 11.27 -5.89 -5.12
C THR A 72 12.08 -5.03 -6.09
N VAL A 73 12.83 -4.06 -5.55
CA VAL A 73 13.76 -3.21 -6.28
C VAL A 73 15.09 -3.93 -6.35
N ILE A 74 15.48 -4.27 -7.57
CA ILE A 74 16.65 -5.10 -7.80
C ILE A 74 17.93 -4.24 -7.65
N GLN A 75 18.86 -4.75 -6.84
CA GLN A 75 20.19 -4.19 -6.65
C GLN A 75 21.21 -5.34 -6.69
N GLY A 76 22.36 -5.14 -7.34
CA GLY A 76 23.32 -6.22 -7.52
C GLY A 76 24.75 -5.73 -7.72
N THR A 77 25.71 -6.48 -7.19
CA THR A 77 27.14 -6.16 -7.27
C THR A 77 27.87 -6.84 -8.41
N ASN A 78 27.24 -7.78 -9.12
CA ASN A 78 27.90 -8.53 -10.21
C ASN A 78 26.94 -8.84 -11.37
N ARG A 79 27.48 -8.75 -12.60
CA ARG A 79 26.82 -8.91 -13.91
C ARG A 79 25.83 -7.79 -14.27
N GLN A 80 25.57 -7.64 -15.58
CA GLN A 80 24.52 -6.75 -16.07
C GLN A 80 23.18 -7.32 -15.62
N VAL A 81 22.55 -6.64 -14.67
CA VAL A 81 21.23 -7.02 -14.17
C VAL A 81 20.21 -6.35 -15.09
N ASN A 82 19.57 -7.11 -15.96
CA ASN A 82 18.44 -6.63 -16.75
C ASN A 82 17.18 -7.37 -16.28
N PRO A 83 16.41 -6.79 -15.34
CA PRO A 83 15.21 -7.44 -14.82
C PRO A 83 14.16 -7.65 -15.91
N PRO A 84 13.38 -8.75 -15.84
CA PRO A 84 12.18 -8.85 -16.66
C PRO A 84 11.15 -7.78 -16.23
N PRO A 85 10.33 -7.28 -17.16
CA PRO A 85 9.22 -6.38 -16.84
C PRO A 85 8.20 -7.05 -15.92
N VAL A 86 7.59 -6.28 -15.03
CA VAL A 86 6.51 -6.73 -14.14
C VAL A 86 5.18 -6.19 -14.64
N TYR A 87 4.15 -7.01 -14.63
CA TYR A 87 2.80 -6.62 -15.04
C TYR A 87 1.85 -6.59 -13.84
N VAL A 88 1.05 -5.51 -13.76
CA VAL A 88 -0.04 -5.32 -12.78
C VAL A 88 -1.21 -4.68 -13.52
N ASP A 89 -2.28 -5.44 -13.76
CA ASP A 89 -3.50 -4.98 -14.47
C ASP A 89 -3.20 -4.14 -15.73
N GLU A 90 -2.61 -4.77 -16.75
CA GLU A 90 -2.19 -4.14 -18.01
C GLU A 90 -1.17 -2.98 -17.88
N VAL A 91 -0.77 -2.59 -16.66
CA VAL A 91 0.35 -1.68 -16.43
C VAL A 91 1.63 -2.48 -16.39
N ARG A 92 2.50 -2.21 -17.36
CA ARG A 92 3.86 -2.73 -17.43
C ARG A 92 4.80 -1.84 -16.64
N LEU A 93 5.62 -2.45 -15.80
CA LEU A 93 6.70 -1.84 -15.06
C LEU A 93 8.04 -2.31 -15.63
N ASP A 94 8.83 -1.37 -16.13
CA ASP A 94 10.22 -1.61 -16.55
C ASP A 94 11.20 -0.99 -15.55
N PHE A 95 12.27 -1.72 -15.27
CA PHE A 95 13.36 -1.25 -14.41
C PHE A 95 14.45 -0.60 -15.26
N ILE A 96 14.69 0.68 -15.05
CA ILE A 96 15.78 1.41 -15.70
C ILE A 96 17.00 1.35 -14.78
N MET A 97 17.94 0.49 -15.15
CA MET A 97 19.14 0.20 -14.36
C MET A 97 20.27 1.18 -14.68
N ALA A 98 21.10 1.48 -13.69
CA ALA A 98 22.32 2.26 -13.84
C ALA A 98 23.48 1.63 -13.07
N LYS A 99 24.70 1.99 -13.46
CA LYS A 99 25.94 1.53 -12.85
C LYS A 99 26.56 2.68 -12.06
N ARG A 100 27.01 2.42 -10.83
CA ARG A 100 27.83 3.33 -10.02
C ARG A 100 29.05 2.61 -9.47
N GLN A 101 30.06 3.34 -9.04
CA GLN A 101 31.16 2.78 -8.25
C GLN A 101 30.80 2.86 -6.76
N ALA A 102 30.92 1.75 -6.04
CA ALA A 102 30.68 1.67 -4.61
C ALA A 102 31.93 1.17 -3.90
N LYS A 103 32.22 1.70 -2.70
CA LYS A 103 33.36 1.25 -1.90
C LYS A 103 32.99 -0.08 -1.23
N ALA A 104 33.78 -1.12 -1.52
CA ALA A 104 33.70 -2.42 -0.86
C ALA A 104 35.06 -2.73 -0.23
N GLY A 105 35.17 -2.51 1.09
CA GLY A 105 36.45 -2.54 1.80
C GLY A 105 37.43 -1.49 1.26
N ASN A 106 38.61 -1.94 0.84
CA ASN A 106 39.66 -1.08 0.28
C ASN A 106 39.60 -0.93 -1.25
N ARG A 107 38.56 -1.44 -1.91
CA ARG A 107 38.43 -1.39 -3.38
C ARG A 107 37.13 -0.72 -3.81
N MET A 108 37.16 -0.07 -4.96
CA MET A 108 35.97 0.42 -5.64
C MET A 108 35.45 -0.68 -6.56
N VAL A 109 34.21 -1.09 -6.37
CA VAL A 109 33.55 -2.11 -7.18
C VAL A 109 32.35 -1.52 -7.91
N PRO A 110 32.09 -1.94 -9.16
CA PRO A 110 30.90 -1.54 -9.86
C PRO A 110 29.65 -2.15 -9.21
N GLN A 111 28.66 -1.32 -8.91
CA GLN A 111 27.36 -1.74 -8.39
C GLN A 111 26.25 -1.28 -9.34
N TRP A 112 25.38 -2.22 -9.73
CA TRP A 112 24.16 -1.93 -10.47
C TRP A 112 23.02 -1.65 -9.52
N TYR A 113 22.22 -0.64 -9.84
CA TYR A 113 21.06 -0.24 -9.06
C TYR A 113 19.93 0.26 -9.96
N CYS A 114 18.69 0.14 -9.48
CA CYS A 114 17.55 0.74 -10.15
C CYS A 114 17.60 2.26 -9.99
N LYS A 115 17.74 2.99 -11.10
CA LYS A 115 17.77 4.46 -11.12
C LYS A 115 16.35 5.03 -11.21
N SER A 116 15.54 4.44 -12.07
CA SER A 116 14.17 4.85 -12.31
C SER A 116 13.29 3.67 -12.71
N LEU A 117 12.00 3.85 -12.55
CA LEU A 117 10.96 2.93 -12.98
C LEU A 117 10.18 3.58 -14.12
N ARG A 118 9.84 2.80 -15.15
CA ARG A 118 8.90 3.23 -16.19
C ARG A 118 7.62 2.44 -16.04
N PHE A 119 6.52 3.16 -15.87
CA PHE A 119 5.17 2.62 -15.86
C PHE A 119 4.54 2.89 -17.21
N THR A 120 4.04 1.87 -17.87
CA THR A 120 3.38 1.97 -19.18
C THR A 120 2.00 1.35 -19.08
N ASN A 121 0.95 2.14 -19.31
CA ASN A 121 -0.40 1.62 -19.40
C ASN A 121 -0.60 0.97 -20.77
N GLY A 122 -0.62 -0.36 -20.81
CA GLY A 122 -0.88 -1.16 -22.00
C GLY A 122 -2.37 -1.30 -22.32
N GLY A 123 -3.25 -0.82 -21.46
CA GLY A 123 -4.69 -0.94 -21.63
C GLY A 123 -5.36 0.21 -22.35
N ALA A 124 -6.64 -0.02 -22.68
CA ALA A 124 -7.53 1.00 -23.25
C ALA A 124 -8.11 1.95 -22.19
N VAL A 125 -8.14 1.54 -20.92
CA VAL A 125 -8.76 2.29 -19.82
C VAL A 125 -7.73 3.17 -19.10
N ARG A 126 -8.18 4.32 -18.58
CA ARG A 126 -7.36 5.20 -17.74
C ARG A 126 -7.10 4.53 -16.39
N ARG A 127 -5.87 4.62 -15.90
CA ARG A 127 -5.49 4.02 -14.62
C ARG A 127 -4.87 5.04 -13.67
N ARG A 128 -5.11 4.86 -12.38
CA ARG A 128 -4.37 5.54 -11.32
C ARG A 128 -3.37 4.54 -10.75
N VAL A 129 -2.10 4.91 -10.75
CA VAL A 129 -1.00 4.15 -10.16
C VAL A 129 -0.56 4.86 -8.90
N ILE A 130 -0.49 4.12 -7.80
CA ILE A 130 0.08 4.56 -6.53
C ILE A 130 1.21 3.60 -6.19
N ALA A 131 2.41 4.14 -5.97
CA ALA A 131 3.57 3.36 -5.53
C ALA A 131 3.99 3.86 -4.15
N ARG A 132 4.06 2.96 -3.16
CA ARG A 132 4.43 3.26 -1.77
C ARG A 132 5.60 2.42 -1.33
N VAL A 133 6.57 3.00 -0.64
CA VAL A 133 7.64 2.20 0.00
C VAL A 133 6.97 1.22 0.96
N HIS A 134 7.45 -0.03 1.00
CA HIS A 134 6.89 -1.03 1.91
C HIS A 134 6.99 -0.53 3.37
N GLY A 135 5.84 -0.42 4.05
CA GLY A 135 5.76 0.13 5.41
C GLY A 135 6.14 1.62 5.54
N GLY A 136 6.18 2.37 4.43
CA GLY A 136 6.71 3.73 4.38
C GLY A 136 5.87 4.70 3.55
N PRO A 137 6.44 5.87 3.18
CA PRO A 137 5.70 6.92 2.48
C PRO A 137 5.39 6.57 1.02
N THR A 138 4.46 7.34 0.45
CA THR A 138 4.12 7.23 -0.97
C THR A 138 5.24 7.81 -1.83
N MET A 139 5.75 7.03 -2.79
CA MET A 139 6.79 7.44 -3.75
C MET A 139 6.19 8.17 -4.96
N MET A 140 5.01 7.73 -5.41
CA MET A 140 4.34 8.31 -6.57
C MET A 140 2.84 8.09 -6.52
N MET A 141 2.11 9.11 -6.98
CA MET A 141 0.71 9.02 -7.37
C MET A 141 0.57 9.60 -8.77
N ALA A 142 0.10 8.82 -9.72
CA ALA A 142 -0.02 9.25 -11.10
C ALA A 142 -1.29 8.72 -11.74
N PHE A 143 -1.96 9.55 -12.53
CA PHE A 143 -2.94 9.07 -13.49
C PHE A 143 -2.22 8.81 -14.82
N LEU A 144 -2.35 7.58 -15.31
CA LEU A 144 -1.91 7.17 -16.64
C LEU A 144 -3.14 7.16 -17.56
N PRO A 145 -3.23 8.09 -18.52
CA PRO A 145 -4.18 7.97 -19.62
C PRO A 145 -4.04 6.64 -20.36
N SER A 146 -5.01 6.36 -21.23
CA SER A 146 -4.91 5.22 -22.16
C SER A 146 -3.61 5.30 -22.95
N ARG A 147 -2.90 4.16 -23.08
CA ARG A 147 -1.65 4.06 -23.86
C ARG A 147 -0.57 5.08 -23.49
N ALA A 148 -0.48 5.48 -22.21
CA ALA A 148 0.52 6.43 -21.73
C ALA A 148 1.66 5.76 -20.95
N SER A 149 2.82 6.42 -20.89
CA SER A 149 3.92 6.01 -20.02
C SER A 149 4.40 7.14 -19.12
N LYS A 150 4.95 6.80 -17.96
CA LYS A 150 5.55 7.73 -17.00
C LYS A 150 6.79 7.13 -16.39
N VAL A 151 7.85 7.94 -16.28
CA VAL A 151 9.11 7.55 -15.63
C VAL A 151 9.19 8.23 -14.27
N LEU A 152 9.62 7.48 -13.26
CA LEU A 152 9.79 7.92 -11.88
C LEU A 152 11.20 7.58 -11.40
N ALA A 153 11.90 8.55 -10.80
CA ALA A 153 13.16 8.27 -10.13
C ALA A 153 12.94 7.42 -8.87
N VAL A 154 13.74 6.38 -8.69
CA VAL A 154 13.67 5.56 -7.48
C VAL A 154 14.47 6.24 -6.36
N PRO A 155 13.86 6.51 -5.19
CA PRO A 155 14.58 7.00 -4.03
C PRO A 155 15.68 6.03 -3.61
N LYS A 156 16.76 6.57 -3.03
CA LYS A 156 17.84 5.75 -2.48
C LYS A 156 17.31 4.86 -1.34
N ASN A 157 17.91 3.69 -1.17
CA ASN A 157 17.64 2.74 -0.08
C ASN A 157 16.23 2.12 -0.07
N VAL A 158 15.49 2.21 -1.18
CA VAL A 158 14.25 1.44 -1.36
C VAL A 158 14.63 0.05 -1.87
N SER A 159 14.31 -0.97 -1.08
CA SER A 159 14.41 -2.39 -1.46
C SER A 159 13.10 -2.93 -2.00
N GLU A 160 11.97 -2.42 -1.53
CA GLU A 160 10.64 -2.93 -1.87
C GLU A 160 9.60 -1.81 -1.85
N PHE A 161 8.60 -1.92 -2.72
CA PHE A 161 7.46 -1.02 -2.72
C PHE A 161 6.19 -1.77 -3.12
N ILE A 162 5.06 -1.25 -2.65
CA ILE A 162 3.73 -1.73 -2.99
C ILE A 162 3.21 -0.86 -4.13
N MET A 163 2.77 -1.51 -5.20
CA MET A 163 2.10 -0.87 -6.32
C MET A 163 0.61 -1.18 -6.27
N GLU A 164 -0.21 -0.13 -6.25
CA GLU A 164 -1.66 -0.18 -6.37
C GLU A 164 -2.04 0.40 -7.75
N VAL A 165 -2.82 -0.36 -8.52
CA VAL A 165 -3.37 0.04 -9.82
C VAL A 165 -4.88 0.05 -9.70
N ILE A 166 -5.49 1.18 -10.02
CA ILE A 166 -6.93 1.39 -9.95
C ILE A 166 -7.42 1.80 -11.33
N SER A 167 -8.39 1.07 -11.86
CA SER A 167 -9.11 1.49 -13.06
C SER A 167 -9.97 2.72 -12.77
N VAL A 168 -9.85 3.77 -13.59
CA VAL A 168 -10.54 5.04 -13.40
C VAL A 168 -11.45 5.27 -14.60
N PRO A 169 -12.74 5.62 -14.39
CA PRO A 169 -13.61 5.98 -15.50
C PRO A 169 -13.00 7.14 -16.29
N GLY A 170 -13.16 7.09 -17.61
CA GLY A 170 -12.80 8.21 -18.47
C GLY A 170 -13.55 9.47 -18.00
N LYS A 171 -12.89 10.62 -18.03
CA LYS A 171 -13.62 11.89 -17.85
C LYS A 171 -14.54 11.98 -19.07
N GLY A 172 -15.83 11.74 -18.88
CA GLY A 172 -16.82 11.85 -19.96
C GLY A 172 -16.61 13.20 -20.64
N ARG A 173 -16.43 13.20 -21.95
CA ARG A 173 -16.75 14.39 -22.74
C ARG A 173 -18.25 14.61 -22.54
N GLY A 174 -18.62 15.83 -22.15
CA GLY A 174 -19.90 16.16 -21.52
C GLY A 174 -21.13 15.44 -22.07
N GLN A 175 -21.98 15.03 -21.15
CA GLN A 175 -23.43 15.15 -21.31
C GLN A 175 -23.87 16.34 -20.46
#